data_AF-A0A3A0DQT3-F1
#
_entry.id   AF-A0A3A0DQT3-F1
#
_cell.length_a   1.000
_cell.length_b   1.000
_cell.length_c   1.000
_cell.angle_alpha   90.00
_cell.angle_beta   90.00
_cell.angle_gamma   90.00
#
_symmetry.space_group_name_H-M   'P 1'
#
loop_
_entity.id
_entity.type
_entity.pdbx_description
1 polymer ?
#
loop_
_entity_poly.entity_id
_entity_poly.type
_entity_poly.pdbx_seq_one_letter_code
_entity_poly.pdbx_strand_id
1 'polypeptide(L)'
;MKVRVALALALGMTLFSSALAQTVIVQDNFDQYADTAAFKAVWVPTTGLGTAPAQAGDVDAGILTSDPLSNPSSFPGLQGQAVDHVGATASTPGMVNQWGGVIDQTSSQEPDFNITPSASESVFLKADIFVGSSGNERMTVGLRHTTALADDTNQPPDADTFPDANTRNIFEMGVYNATPTVLGIPGTAQVSTGYAFRIINFGTASPPLAGQPNWQYFELPIELDREADADTLVNIADVGAGWHTYTATFTPTEITVTIDLFRDGLRNTSITPDEITGIRPGTAGVDASLTFPVATQVEGFNNLRIGGPSGLSSAGGGFMGFDNILLQLQAASTPGDSGDFDNDGDVDADDLEAWKNGFTAGQLQGGDFLDWQRNYAPAAAAASVAAVPEPASLSAAALALLAALGVARRRTA
;
A
#
# COMPACT_ATOMS: atom_id res chain seq x y z
N MET A 1 -64.21 -21.12 -22.54
CA MET A 1 -63.22 -20.11 -22.97
C MET A 1 -62.63 -19.50 -21.70
N LYS A 2 -61.58 -20.14 -21.16
CA LYS A 2 -60.92 -19.77 -19.90
C LYS A 2 -59.62 -19.05 -20.27
N VAL A 3 -59.60 -17.72 -20.13
CA VAL A 3 -58.39 -16.91 -20.27
C VAL A 3 -58.19 -16.24 -18.91
N ARG A 4 -57.36 -16.86 -18.06
CA ARG A 4 -56.91 -16.26 -16.81
C ARG A 4 -55.56 -15.61 -17.08
N VAL A 5 -55.60 -14.28 -17.11
CA VAL A 5 -54.58 -13.30 -16.70
C VAL A 5 -53.23 -13.94 -16.37
N ALA A 6 -52.30 -13.84 -17.31
CA ALA A 6 -50.88 -14.06 -17.05
C ALA A 6 -50.40 -12.93 -16.13
N LEU A 7 -50.13 -13.28 -14.88
CA LEU A 7 -49.49 -12.44 -13.89
C LEU A 7 -48.03 -12.25 -14.34
N ALA A 8 -47.74 -11.11 -14.94
CA ALA A 8 -46.39 -10.68 -15.24
C ALA A 8 -45.69 -10.35 -13.91
N LEU A 9 -45.12 -11.37 -13.28
CA LEU A 9 -44.17 -11.22 -12.19
C LEU A 9 -42.90 -10.63 -12.83
N ALA A 10 -42.81 -9.30 -12.88
CA ALA A 10 -41.57 -8.63 -13.21
C ALA A 10 -40.58 -8.91 -12.08
N LEU A 11 -39.71 -9.88 -12.34
CA LEU A 11 -38.58 -10.24 -11.52
C LEU A 11 -37.64 -9.03 -11.48
N GLY A 12 -37.81 -8.17 -10.47
CA GLY A 12 -36.86 -7.11 -10.16
C GLY A 12 -35.57 -7.75 -9.68
N MET A 13 -34.67 -8.09 -10.61
CA MET A 13 -33.28 -8.38 -10.29
C MET A 13 -32.64 -7.06 -9.85
N THR A 14 -32.72 -6.77 -8.56
CA THR A 14 -31.83 -5.83 -7.91
C THR A 14 -30.41 -6.38 -8.07
N LEU A 15 -29.68 -5.81 -9.03
CA LEU A 15 -28.25 -5.99 -9.15
C LEU A 15 -27.62 -5.28 -7.95
N PHE A 16 -27.43 -5.99 -6.85
CA PHE A 16 -26.54 -5.54 -5.81
C PHE A 16 -25.13 -5.73 -6.36
N SER A 17 -24.47 -4.63 -6.71
CA SER A 17 -23.02 -4.63 -6.86
C SER A 17 -22.47 -4.97 -5.48
N SER A 18 -22.05 -6.20 -5.27
CA SER A 18 -21.29 -6.57 -4.08
C SER A 18 -19.97 -5.82 -4.17
N ALA A 19 -19.82 -4.78 -3.34
CA ALA A 19 -18.53 -4.15 -3.10
C ALA A 19 -17.51 -5.26 -2.82
N LEU A 20 -16.38 -5.22 -3.50
CA LEU A 20 -15.31 -6.19 -3.25
C LEU A 20 -14.80 -5.92 -1.84
N ALA A 21 -15.08 -6.85 -0.93
CA ALA A 21 -14.59 -6.76 0.43
C ALA A 21 -13.06 -6.80 0.42
N GLN A 22 -12.45 -5.88 1.16
CA GLN A 22 -11.02 -5.88 1.47
C GLN A 22 -10.62 -7.26 2.02
N THR A 23 -9.63 -7.89 1.40
CA THR A 23 -9.13 -9.20 1.80
C THR A 23 -7.77 -9.03 2.47
N VAL A 24 -7.75 -9.13 3.79
CA VAL A 24 -6.53 -9.09 4.60
C VAL A 24 -5.77 -10.41 4.45
N ILE A 25 -4.50 -10.33 4.03
CA ILE A 25 -3.59 -11.48 3.85
C ILE A 25 -2.69 -11.60 5.08
N VAL A 26 -2.08 -10.48 5.48
CA VAL A 26 -1.24 -10.37 6.68
C VAL A 26 -1.69 -9.15 7.45
N GLN A 27 -1.92 -9.30 8.76
CA GLN A 27 -2.08 -8.20 9.69
C GLN A 27 -1.37 -8.58 10.98
N ASP A 28 -0.21 -7.97 11.20
CA ASP A 28 0.71 -8.36 12.26
C ASP A 28 1.27 -7.13 12.97
N ASN A 29 0.83 -6.92 14.20
CA ASN A 29 1.39 -5.93 15.13
C ASN A 29 2.31 -6.59 16.16
N PHE A 30 2.71 -7.84 15.91
CA PHE A 30 3.61 -8.67 16.72
C PHE A 30 3.16 -9.01 18.15
N ASP A 31 2.11 -8.38 18.68
CA ASP A 31 1.62 -8.58 20.04
C ASP A 31 1.12 -10.00 20.33
N GLN A 32 0.76 -10.76 19.30
CA GLN A 32 0.29 -12.13 19.45
C GLN A 32 1.40 -13.13 19.77
N TYR A 33 2.67 -12.77 19.62
CA TYR A 33 3.78 -13.69 19.82
C TYR A 33 4.21 -13.71 21.29
N ALA A 34 4.19 -14.90 21.90
CA ALA A 34 4.60 -15.07 23.29
C ALA A 34 6.13 -14.93 23.48
N ASP A 35 6.90 -15.27 22.45
CA ASP A 35 8.36 -15.23 22.44
C ASP A 35 8.91 -15.25 21.00
N THR A 36 10.24 -15.10 20.86
CA THR A 36 10.93 -15.13 19.56
C THR A 36 10.75 -16.46 18.82
N ALA A 37 10.55 -17.58 19.51
CA ALA A 37 10.34 -18.87 18.85
C ALA A 37 8.94 -18.93 18.20
N ALA A 38 7.91 -18.40 18.88
CA ALA A 38 6.57 -18.26 18.34
C ALA A 38 6.54 -17.33 17.12
N PHE A 39 7.26 -16.20 17.19
CA PHE A 39 7.46 -15.32 16.04
C PHE A 39 8.15 -16.04 14.87
N LYS A 40 9.29 -16.70 15.11
CA LYS A 40 10.06 -17.40 14.06
C LYS A 40 9.32 -18.58 13.44
N ALA A 41 8.25 -19.08 14.07
CA ALA A 41 7.38 -20.10 13.50
C ALA A 41 6.45 -19.55 12.39
N VAL A 42 6.13 -18.25 12.43
CA VAL A 42 5.31 -17.56 11.41
C VAL A 42 6.19 -16.76 10.44
N TRP A 43 7.18 -16.05 10.99
CA TRP A 43 8.16 -15.24 10.29
C TRP A 43 9.49 -15.97 10.22
N VAL A 44 9.61 -16.87 9.24
CA VAL A 44 10.73 -17.80 9.21
C VAL A 44 12.02 -17.09 8.79
N PRO A 45 13.10 -17.20 9.60
CA PRO A 45 14.40 -16.66 9.25
C PRO A 45 15.02 -17.32 8.04
N THR A 46 15.53 -16.51 7.13
CA THR A 46 16.19 -16.96 5.89
C THR A 46 17.43 -16.11 5.64
N THR A 47 18.43 -16.70 4.99
CA THR A 47 19.67 -15.97 4.65
C THR A 47 19.45 -15.08 3.43
N GLY A 48 19.97 -13.84 3.45
CA GLY A 48 20.26 -12.95 2.29
C GLY A 48 19.21 -12.85 1.18
N LEU A 49 19.14 -13.91 0.40
CA LEU A 49 18.30 -14.08 -0.78
C LEU A 49 16.91 -14.60 -0.45
N GLY A 50 16.70 -15.08 0.77
CA GLY A 50 15.45 -15.73 1.14
C GLY A 50 15.25 -17.12 0.55
N THR A 51 16.27 -17.68 -0.09
CA THR A 51 16.20 -18.95 -0.83
C THR A 51 16.67 -20.15 -0.01
N ALA A 52 17.26 -19.91 1.16
CA ALA A 52 17.75 -20.96 2.05
C ALA A 52 17.39 -20.67 3.52
N PRO A 53 17.14 -21.72 4.33
CA PRO A 53 16.98 -21.59 5.78
C PRO A 53 18.20 -20.92 6.43
N ALA A 54 17.95 -20.12 7.47
CA ALA A 54 19.02 -19.63 8.35
C ALA A 54 19.85 -20.81 8.91
N GLN A 55 21.17 -20.69 8.88
CA GLN A 55 22.07 -21.65 9.50
C GLN A 55 22.14 -21.44 11.03
N ALA A 56 22.62 -22.43 11.77
CA ALA A 56 22.72 -22.38 13.23
C ALA A 56 23.63 -21.25 13.77
N GLY A 57 24.49 -20.66 12.93
CA GLY A 57 25.29 -19.48 13.26
C GLY A 57 24.58 -18.15 13.02
N ASP A 58 23.42 -18.18 12.36
CA ASP A 58 22.69 -17.00 11.93
C ASP A 58 21.64 -16.62 12.99
N VAL A 59 22.12 -16.38 14.21
CA VAL A 59 21.27 -16.14 15.39
C VAL A 59 20.60 -14.77 15.40
N ASP A 60 21.04 -13.86 14.53
CA ASP A 60 20.68 -12.43 14.57
C ASP A 60 19.52 -12.04 13.63
N ALA A 61 18.92 -12.99 12.89
CA ALA A 61 17.68 -12.69 12.15
C ALA A 61 16.55 -12.43 13.14
N GLY A 62 16.01 -11.21 13.09
CA GLY A 62 14.74 -10.84 13.69
C GLY A 62 14.57 -11.38 15.09
N ILE A 63 15.09 -10.65 16.06
CA ILE A 63 14.76 -10.93 17.43
C ILE A 63 13.44 -10.20 17.64
N LEU A 64 12.34 -10.95 17.68
CA LEU A 64 11.15 -10.43 18.36
C LEU A 64 11.69 -9.94 19.69
N THR A 65 11.59 -8.64 19.95
CA THR A 65 12.05 -8.09 21.21
C THR A 65 11.16 -8.74 22.24
N SER A 66 11.58 -9.89 22.80
CA SER A 66 10.79 -10.62 23.77
C SER A 66 10.74 -9.85 25.10
N ASP A 67 11.33 -8.66 25.12
CA ASP A 67 11.31 -7.74 26.22
C ASP A 67 11.32 -6.29 25.73
N PRO A 68 10.19 -5.76 25.19
CA PRO A 68 10.03 -4.32 24.97
C PRO A 68 10.07 -3.54 26.30
N LEU A 69 10.11 -4.24 27.45
CA LEU A 69 10.23 -3.69 28.80
C LEU A 69 11.67 -3.64 29.32
N SER A 70 12.63 -4.37 28.73
CA SER A 70 14.05 -4.30 29.15
C SER A 70 14.72 -3.03 28.63
N ASN A 71 14.25 -2.50 27.49
CA ASN A 71 14.73 -1.22 27.00
C ASN A 71 13.71 -0.45 26.13
N PRO A 72 12.61 0.08 26.69
CA PRO A 72 11.72 1.00 25.99
C PRO A 72 12.44 2.25 25.46
N SER A 73 13.67 2.52 25.90
CA SER A 73 14.51 3.57 25.30
C SER A 73 15.01 3.24 23.89
N SER A 74 15.00 1.97 23.47
CA SER A 74 15.40 1.56 22.12
C SER A 74 14.35 1.91 21.06
N PHE A 75 13.06 1.88 21.41
CA PHE A 75 11.96 2.19 20.49
C PHE A 75 10.89 3.10 21.13
N PRO A 76 11.19 4.39 21.36
CA PRO A 76 10.22 5.33 21.93
C PRO A 76 8.92 5.38 21.11
N GLY A 77 7.77 5.31 21.78
CA GLY A 77 6.45 5.37 21.13
C GLY A 77 5.95 4.04 20.53
N LEU A 78 6.62 2.92 20.81
CA LEU A 78 6.15 1.58 20.44
C LEU A 78 4.77 1.27 21.07
N GLN A 79 3.87 0.68 20.29
CA GLN A 79 2.56 0.21 20.73
C GLN A 79 2.56 -1.31 20.85
N GLY A 80 3.12 -1.84 21.95
CA GLY A 80 3.16 -3.29 22.17
C GLY A 80 4.53 -3.91 21.87
N GLN A 81 4.58 -4.94 21.02
CA GLN A 81 5.81 -5.60 20.59
C GLN A 81 6.30 -5.08 19.23
N ALA A 82 7.61 -5.10 19.03
CA ALA A 82 8.23 -4.90 17.73
C ALA A 82 9.28 -5.96 17.46
N VAL A 83 9.55 -6.18 16.18
CA VAL A 83 10.66 -7.02 15.74
C VAL A 83 11.88 -6.13 15.58
N ASP A 84 12.87 -6.33 16.45
CA ASP A 84 14.20 -5.75 16.27
C ASP A 84 14.97 -6.60 15.27
N HIS A 85 15.63 -5.93 14.34
CA HIS A 85 16.53 -6.60 13.43
C HIS A 85 17.95 -6.16 13.74
N VAL A 86 18.66 -7.06 14.40
CA VAL A 86 20.07 -6.89 14.67
C VAL A 86 20.79 -7.08 13.35
N GLY A 87 21.21 -5.96 12.74
CA GLY A 87 21.87 -5.94 11.43
C GLY A 87 22.91 -7.06 11.30
N ALA A 88 22.91 -7.72 10.16
CA ALA A 88 23.72 -8.90 9.94
C ALA A 88 25.23 -8.54 9.98
N THR A 89 26.03 -9.23 10.80
CA THR A 89 27.47 -8.98 10.80
C THR A 89 28.07 -9.20 9.40
N ALA A 90 29.13 -8.47 9.03
CA ALA A 90 29.68 -8.48 7.66
C ALA A 90 30.05 -9.88 7.11
N SER A 91 30.16 -10.90 7.96
CA SER A 91 30.37 -12.30 7.58
C SER A 91 29.12 -13.07 7.17
N THR A 92 27.92 -12.57 7.46
CA THR A 92 26.64 -13.25 7.18
C THR A 92 25.71 -12.29 6.43
N PRO A 93 25.52 -12.42 5.11
CA PRO A 93 24.72 -11.48 4.34
C PRO A 93 23.24 -11.42 4.78
N GLY A 94 22.83 -10.25 5.26
CA GLY A 94 21.47 -9.70 5.25
C GLY A 94 20.34 -10.69 5.53
N MET A 95 20.19 -11.13 6.78
CA MET A 95 19.09 -12.02 7.08
C MET A 95 17.73 -11.34 6.91
N VAL A 96 16.72 -12.09 6.47
CA VAL A 96 15.33 -11.62 6.38
C VAL A 96 14.42 -12.63 7.04
N ASN A 97 13.32 -12.16 7.62
CA ASN A 97 12.24 -13.02 8.08
C ASN A 97 11.12 -12.98 7.04
N GLN A 98 10.67 -14.15 6.61
CA GLN A 98 9.62 -14.30 5.62
C GLN A 98 8.32 -14.75 6.27
N TRP A 99 7.23 -14.08 5.94
CA TRP A 99 5.92 -14.49 6.41
C TRP A 99 5.46 -15.75 5.66
N GLY A 100 4.95 -16.74 6.41
CA GLY A 100 4.33 -17.93 5.85
C GLY A 100 5.29 -19.07 5.47
N GLY A 101 6.51 -19.04 6.00
CA GLY A 101 7.50 -20.09 5.76
C GLY A 101 8.63 -19.69 4.82
N VAL A 102 9.66 -20.53 4.75
CA VAL A 102 10.66 -20.44 3.69
C VAL A 102 9.99 -21.01 2.44
N ILE A 103 9.90 -20.21 1.38
CA ILE A 103 9.74 -20.76 0.03
C ILE A 103 11.12 -21.32 -0.33
N ASP A 104 11.51 -22.40 0.35
CA ASP A 104 12.78 -23.05 0.11
C ASP A 104 12.61 -23.70 -1.26
N GLN A 105 13.48 -23.32 -2.19
CA GLN A 105 13.51 -23.82 -3.56
C GLN A 105 13.63 -25.35 -3.63
N THR A 106 14.01 -26.00 -2.51
CA THR A 106 14.09 -27.45 -2.35
C THR A 106 12.88 -28.06 -1.63
N SER A 107 12.10 -27.24 -0.90
CA SER A 107 10.84 -27.68 -0.30
C SER A 107 9.74 -27.57 -1.34
N SER A 108 8.94 -28.62 -1.52
CA SER A 108 7.72 -28.55 -2.34
C SER A 108 6.62 -27.72 -1.65
N GLN A 109 6.97 -26.78 -0.79
CA GLN A 109 6.04 -25.94 -0.06
C GLN A 109 5.63 -24.80 -0.98
N GLU A 110 4.35 -24.82 -1.36
CA GLU A 110 3.72 -23.69 -2.04
C GLU A 110 3.71 -22.47 -1.11
N PRO A 111 3.83 -21.25 -1.65
CA PRO A 111 3.71 -20.04 -0.86
C PRO A 111 2.32 -19.94 -0.22
N ASP A 112 2.26 -19.37 0.98
CA ASP A 112 1.00 -19.18 1.71
C ASP A 112 0.03 -18.22 0.99
N PHE A 113 0.54 -17.39 0.07
CA PHE A 113 -0.27 -16.53 -0.78
C PHE A 113 0.33 -16.37 -2.18
N ASN A 114 -0.51 -16.00 -3.13
CA ASN A 114 -0.10 -15.51 -4.44
C ASN A 114 -1.09 -14.43 -4.89
N ILE A 115 -0.62 -13.18 -4.96
CA ILE A 115 -1.44 -12.01 -5.22
C ILE A 115 -0.92 -11.21 -6.39
N THR A 116 -1.81 -10.86 -7.32
CA THR A 116 -1.49 -10.03 -8.47
C THR A 116 -2.50 -8.88 -8.51
N PRO A 117 -2.05 -7.62 -8.60
CA PRO A 117 -2.96 -6.50 -8.86
C PRO A 117 -3.80 -6.76 -10.10
N SER A 118 -5.08 -6.40 -10.04
CA SER A 118 -6.04 -6.54 -11.12
C SER A 118 -6.76 -5.22 -11.40
N ALA A 119 -7.58 -5.17 -12.44
CA ALA A 119 -8.36 -3.97 -12.75
C ALA A 119 -9.37 -3.60 -11.66
N SER A 120 -9.74 -4.55 -10.79
CA SER A 120 -10.71 -4.36 -9.72
C SER A 120 -10.11 -4.45 -8.31
N GLU A 121 -8.84 -4.85 -8.19
CA GLU A 121 -8.16 -5.03 -6.91
C GLU A 121 -6.73 -4.51 -6.98
N SER A 122 -6.35 -3.70 -6.00
CA SER A 122 -4.95 -3.30 -5.79
C SER A 122 -4.36 -4.12 -4.65
N VAL A 123 -3.05 -4.35 -4.71
CA VAL A 123 -2.30 -4.87 -3.56
C VAL A 123 -1.89 -3.69 -2.71
N PHE A 124 -2.14 -3.74 -1.41
CA PHE A 124 -1.72 -2.72 -0.45
C PHE A 124 -0.80 -3.31 0.59
N LEU A 125 0.38 -2.71 0.74
CA LEU A 125 1.36 -3.02 1.76
C LEU A 125 1.55 -1.80 2.64
N LYS A 126 1.47 -1.99 3.96
CA LYS A 126 1.83 -1.00 4.97
C LYS A 126 2.78 -1.63 5.99
N ALA A 127 3.74 -0.85 6.48
CA ALA A 127 4.59 -1.21 7.59
C ALA A 127 5.02 0.03 8.36
N ASP A 128 5.14 -0.11 9.68
CA ASP A 128 5.81 0.87 10.51
C ASP A 128 7.25 0.43 10.71
N ILE A 129 8.19 1.34 10.47
CA ILE A 129 9.62 1.09 10.64
C ILE A 129 10.18 2.14 11.59
N PHE A 130 10.75 1.70 12.70
CA PHE A 130 11.55 2.56 13.54
C PHE A 130 12.94 2.74 12.94
N VAL A 131 13.37 3.99 12.87
CA VAL A 131 14.67 4.42 12.36
C VAL A 131 15.47 5.04 13.50
N GLY A 132 16.71 4.59 13.68
CA GLY A 132 17.63 5.14 14.66
C GLY A 132 18.25 6.46 14.21
N SER A 133 18.97 7.14 15.11
CA SER A 133 19.66 8.41 14.78
C SER A 133 21.10 8.20 14.29
N SER A 134 21.58 6.96 14.24
CA SER A 134 22.97 6.68 13.86
C SER A 134 23.16 5.23 13.41
N GLY A 135 23.97 5.03 12.38
CA GLY A 135 24.46 3.72 11.99
C GLY A 135 24.35 3.45 10.51
N ASN A 136 24.88 2.30 10.11
CA ASN A 136 24.73 1.78 8.75
C ASN A 136 23.40 1.03 8.62
N GLU A 137 22.29 1.76 8.60
CA GLU A 137 20.96 1.17 8.61
C GLU A 137 20.52 0.81 7.19
N ARG A 138 20.31 -0.49 6.93
CA ARG A 138 19.76 -1.00 5.68
C ARG A 138 18.67 -2.00 5.98
N MET A 139 17.44 -1.52 6.08
CA MET A 139 16.31 -2.32 6.54
C MET A 139 15.11 -2.04 5.65
N THR A 140 14.40 -3.10 5.30
CA THR A 140 13.32 -3.04 4.34
C THR A 140 12.18 -3.95 4.75
N VAL A 141 10.97 -3.52 4.43
CA VAL A 141 9.84 -4.42 4.17
C VAL A 141 9.72 -4.57 2.66
N GLY A 142 9.38 -5.76 2.19
CA GLY A 142 9.28 -5.96 0.75
C GLY A 142 8.42 -7.13 0.32
N LEU A 143 7.95 -7.03 -0.91
CA LEU A 143 7.22 -8.08 -1.62
C LEU A 143 8.09 -8.65 -2.74
N ARG A 144 7.96 -9.95 -2.98
CA ARG A 144 8.59 -10.61 -4.13
C ARG A 144 7.68 -11.61 -4.79
N HIS A 145 7.98 -11.90 -6.06
CA HIS A 145 7.63 -13.18 -6.66
C HIS A 145 8.86 -14.09 -6.67
N THR A 146 8.71 -15.24 -6.03
CA THR A 146 9.71 -16.31 -6.02
C THR A 146 9.16 -17.50 -6.78
N THR A 147 9.88 -17.98 -7.78
CA THR A 147 9.58 -19.26 -8.41
C THR A 147 10.46 -20.34 -7.78
N ALA A 148 9.91 -21.54 -7.55
CA ALA A 148 10.75 -22.70 -7.28
C ALA A 148 11.68 -22.87 -8.49
N LEU A 149 13.00 -22.87 -8.27
CA LEU A 149 13.94 -23.13 -9.35
C LEU A 149 13.58 -24.48 -9.96
N ALA A 150 13.39 -24.53 -11.28
CA ALA A 150 13.38 -25.80 -11.99
C ALA A 150 14.81 -26.35 -11.95
N ASP A 151 15.16 -27.07 -10.87
CA ASP A 151 16.36 -27.91 -10.69
C ASP A 151 17.53 -27.54 -11.62
N ASP A 152 18.06 -26.31 -11.50
CA ASP A 152 19.32 -25.96 -12.13
C ASP A 152 20.43 -26.21 -11.12
N THR A 153 20.62 -27.48 -10.79
CA THR A 153 21.73 -27.99 -9.97
C THR A 153 23.12 -27.66 -10.53
N ASN A 154 23.22 -26.99 -11.70
CA ASN A 154 24.47 -26.62 -12.33
C ASN A 154 24.79 -25.12 -12.28
N GLN A 155 23.88 -24.24 -11.83
CA GLN A 155 24.30 -22.89 -11.47
C GLN A 155 24.86 -22.91 -10.04
N PRO A 156 26.11 -22.45 -9.83
CA PRO A 156 26.60 -22.26 -8.47
C PRO A 156 25.63 -21.29 -7.75
N PRO A 157 25.38 -21.46 -6.44
CA PRO A 157 24.56 -20.53 -5.64
C PRO A 157 25.21 -19.14 -5.49
N ASP A 158 26.13 -18.78 -6.39
CA ASP A 158 26.97 -17.61 -6.31
C ASP A 158 26.25 -16.35 -6.81
N ALA A 159 26.11 -15.45 -5.84
CA ALA A 159 26.28 -14.02 -5.95
C ALA A 159 25.41 -13.33 -6.99
N ASP A 160 24.26 -12.84 -6.53
CA ASP A 160 23.89 -11.40 -6.59
C ASP A 160 23.89 -10.69 -7.95
N THR A 161 24.14 -11.41 -9.04
CA THR A 161 24.09 -10.89 -10.38
C THR A 161 22.62 -10.88 -10.75
N PHE A 162 21.96 -9.79 -10.37
CA PHE A 162 20.89 -9.26 -11.18
C PHE A 162 21.27 -9.39 -12.66
N PRO A 163 20.46 -10.06 -13.49
CA PRO A 163 19.17 -10.66 -13.22
C PRO A 163 19.32 -12.17 -12.99
N ASP A 164 19.03 -12.68 -11.79
CA ASP A 164 18.61 -14.07 -11.77
C ASP A 164 17.33 -14.16 -12.62
N ALA A 165 17.22 -15.15 -13.50
CA ALA A 165 16.10 -15.25 -14.44
C ALA A 165 14.76 -15.58 -13.77
N ASN A 166 14.73 -15.73 -12.44
CA ASN A 166 13.70 -16.44 -11.68
C ASN A 166 12.99 -15.56 -10.64
N THR A 167 13.55 -14.41 -10.27
CA THR A 167 12.94 -13.39 -9.41
C THR A 167 12.33 -12.29 -10.28
N ARG A 168 11.01 -12.31 -10.43
CA ARG A 168 10.33 -11.55 -11.49
C ARG A 168 9.73 -10.23 -11.06
N ASN A 169 9.41 -10.03 -9.79
CA ASN A 169 8.99 -8.75 -9.23
C ASN A 169 9.66 -8.60 -7.87
N ILE A 170 10.36 -7.49 -7.63
CA ILE A 170 10.88 -7.15 -6.30
C ILE A 170 10.47 -5.73 -5.97
N PHE A 171 9.73 -5.58 -4.88
CA PHE A 171 9.47 -4.30 -4.26
C PHE A 171 10.07 -4.29 -2.86
N GLU A 172 10.72 -3.19 -2.49
CA GLU A 172 11.16 -2.93 -1.13
C GLU A 172 11.05 -1.46 -0.77
N MET A 173 10.75 -1.18 0.49
CA MET A 173 10.75 0.16 1.07
C MET A 173 11.32 0.12 2.49
N GLY A 174 11.96 1.20 2.91
CA GLY A 174 12.55 1.33 4.23
C GLY A 174 13.69 2.33 4.25
N VAL A 175 14.81 1.93 4.84
CA VAL A 175 16.01 2.76 4.95
C VAL A 175 17.14 2.13 4.16
N TYR A 176 17.84 2.95 3.39
CA TYR A 176 19.01 2.53 2.65
C TYR A 176 20.12 3.57 2.75
N ASN A 177 21.35 3.09 2.80
CA ASN A 177 22.52 3.95 2.77
C ASN A 177 23.57 3.42 1.78
N ALA A 178 23.50 3.99 0.59
CA ALA A 178 24.64 4.03 -0.30
C ALA A 178 24.82 5.45 -0.76
N THR A 179 26.04 5.78 -1.20
CA THR A 179 26.31 7.02 -1.92
C THR A 179 25.30 7.10 -3.06
N PRO A 180 24.33 8.01 -3.01
CA PRO A 180 23.34 8.09 -4.06
C PRO A 180 24.11 8.45 -5.33
N THR A 181 24.08 7.60 -6.34
CA THR A 181 24.16 8.09 -7.71
C THR A 181 22.79 8.73 -7.99
N VAL A 182 22.53 9.89 -7.39
CA VAL A 182 21.33 10.68 -7.67
C VAL A 182 21.32 10.94 -9.17
N LEU A 183 20.31 10.42 -9.87
CA LEU A 183 19.74 10.91 -11.13
C LEU A 183 20.63 11.82 -11.99
N GLY A 184 21.84 11.37 -12.33
CA GLY A 184 22.77 12.12 -13.18
C GLY A 184 23.26 13.46 -12.64
N ILE A 185 23.22 13.74 -11.33
CA ILE A 185 23.81 14.95 -10.73
C ILE A 185 25.30 14.66 -10.41
N PRO A 186 26.26 15.21 -11.17
CA PRO A 186 27.67 14.95 -10.91
C PRO A 186 28.18 15.87 -9.79
N GLY A 187 28.71 15.33 -8.70
CA GLY A 187 29.68 16.07 -7.86
C GLY A 187 29.54 16.04 -6.34
N THR A 188 28.48 15.50 -5.75
CA THR A 188 28.33 15.44 -4.28
C THR A 188 28.20 13.99 -3.80
N ALA A 189 29.35 13.35 -3.60
CA ALA A 189 29.43 12.06 -2.94
C ALA A 189 29.20 12.25 -1.43
N GLN A 190 27.94 12.44 -1.03
CA GLN A 190 27.55 12.26 0.36
C GLN A 190 26.71 10.99 0.47
N VAL A 191 27.16 10.11 1.35
CA VAL A 191 26.47 8.87 1.70
C VAL A 191 25.38 9.26 2.68
N SER A 192 24.26 9.79 2.19
CA SER A 192 23.10 10.01 3.06
C SER A 192 22.38 8.68 3.25
N THR A 193 22.28 8.22 4.49
CA THR A 193 21.28 7.23 4.87
C THR A 193 19.93 7.91 4.70
N GLY A 194 19.11 7.39 3.80
CA GLY A 194 17.85 8.02 3.43
C GLY A 194 16.69 7.04 3.48
N TYR A 195 15.50 7.62 3.61
CA TYR A 195 14.24 6.94 3.39
C TYR A 195 14.16 6.56 1.92
N ALA A 196 14.04 5.27 1.64
CA ALA A 196 14.28 4.74 0.32
C ALA A 196 13.31 3.62 -0.05
N PHE A 197 13.20 3.39 -1.35
CA PHE A 197 12.47 2.27 -1.93
C PHE A 197 13.17 1.80 -3.20
N ARG A 198 12.79 0.61 -3.67
CA ARG A 198 13.19 0.13 -4.99
C ARG A 198 12.13 -0.76 -5.61
N ILE A 199 12.11 -0.72 -6.93
CA ILE A 199 11.15 -1.40 -7.80
C ILE A 199 11.97 -2.09 -8.88
N ILE A 200 11.93 -3.43 -8.95
CA ILE A 200 12.71 -4.21 -9.91
C ILE A 200 11.81 -5.17 -10.68
N ASN A 201 12.06 -5.25 -11.99
CA ASN A 201 11.42 -6.15 -12.95
C ASN A 201 9.93 -5.89 -13.29
N PHE A 202 9.42 -4.68 -13.06
CA PHE A 202 8.04 -4.29 -13.44
C PHE A 202 7.88 -3.75 -14.89
N GLY A 203 8.61 -4.33 -15.84
CA GLY A 203 8.57 -3.93 -17.26
C GLY A 203 9.35 -2.64 -17.60
N THR A 204 9.13 -2.10 -18.80
CA THR A 204 9.75 -0.83 -19.25
C THR A 204 9.06 0.35 -18.58
N ALA A 205 9.36 0.59 -17.30
CA ALA A 205 9.04 1.86 -16.70
C ALA A 205 9.65 2.97 -17.56
N SER A 206 8.85 4.00 -17.88
CA SER A 206 9.40 5.22 -18.46
C SER A 206 10.41 5.81 -17.46
N PRO A 207 11.54 6.41 -17.91
CA PRO A 207 12.41 7.19 -17.03
C PRO A 207 11.56 8.12 -16.14
N PRO A 208 11.84 8.19 -14.82
CA PRO A 208 13.17 8.32 -14.26
C PRO A 208 13.69 7.11 -13.46
N LEU A 209 13.25 5.87 -13.71
CA LEU A 209 13.97 4.68 -13.22
C LEU A 209 15.34 4.59 -13.93
N ALA A 210 16.28 5.45 -13.57
CA ALA A 210 17.67 5.33 -13.96
C ALA A 210 18.15 4.00 -13.41
N GLY A 211 18.44 3.01 -14.26
CA GLY A 211 19.09 1.73 -13.94
C GLY A 211 18.31 0.77 -13.02
N GLN A 212 18.50 -0.52 -13.21
CA GLN A 212 18.25 -1.53 -12.18
C GLN A 212 19.62 -2.07 -11.73
N PRO A 213 19.87 -2.33 -10.43
CA PRO A 213 19.02 -2.11 -9.26
C PRO A 213 19.29 -0.75 -8.58
N ASN A 214 18.38 0.21 -8.70
CA ASN A 214 18.66 1.56 -8.24
C ASN A 214 17.68 1.93 -7.14
N TRP A 215 18.15 1.84 -5.89
CA TRP A 215 17.50 2.46 -4.75
C TRP A 215 17.18 3.92 -5.07
N GLN A 216 15.93 4.30 -4.83
CA GLN A 216 15.45 5.66 -4.94
C GLN A 216 15.14 6.17 -3.55
N TYR A 217 15.27 7.47 -3.36
CA TYR A 217 15.03 8.13 -2.10
C TYR A 217 13.76 8.96 -2.19
N PHE A 218 13.03 9.07 -1.08
CA PHE A 218 11.94 10.02 -0.98
C PHE A 218 12.50 11.45 -0.98
N GLU A 219 11.91 12.31 -1.79
CA GLU A 219 12.13 13.76 -1.70
C GLU A 219 11.26 14.29 -0.56
N LEU A 220 11.87 14.47 0.62
CA LEU A 220 11.20 15.00 1.79
C LEU A 220 11.11 16.54 1.74
N PRO A 221 10.18 17.16 2.49
CA PRO A 221 10.07 18.62 2.56
C PRO A 221 11.38 19.27 3.01
N ILE A 222 11.87 20.25 2.22
CA ILE A 222 13.14 20.95 2.48
C ILE A 222 13.14 21.71 3.82
N GLU A 223 11.96 21.98 4.37
CA GLU A 223 11.81 22.63 5.66
C GLU A 223 12.24 21.73 6.84
N LEU A 224 12.41 20.43 6.61
CA LEU A 224 12.96 19.49 7.58
C LEU A 224 14.49 19.47 7.60
N ASP A 225 15.14 20.12 6.62
CA ASP A 225 16.59 20.25 6.51
C ASP A 225 17.14 21.11 7.64
N ARG A 226 18.31 20.77 8.20
CA ARG A 226 18.87 21.56 9.30
C ARG A 226 19.70 22.68 8.71
N GLU A 227 19.47 23.93 9.11
CA GLU A 227 20.26 25.08 8.63
C GLU A 227 21.81 24.94 8.77
N ALA A 228 22.29 23.98 9.55
CA ALA A 228 23.70 23.71 9.78
C ALA A 228 24.34 22.69 8.80
N ASP A 229 23.56 21.92 8.04
CA ASP A 229 24.10 21.10 6.96
C ASP A 229 24.43 21.99 5.73
N ALA A 230 25.33 21.49 4.88
CA ALA A 230 25.85 22.22 3.73
C ALA A 230 25.22 21.75 2.41
N ASP A 231 24.24 20.86 2.51
CA ASP A 231 23.56 20.27 1.38
C ASP A 231 22.10 20.77 1.35
N THR A 232 21.25 20.08 0.60
CA THR A 232 19.83 20.41 0.48
C THR A 232 19.01 19.13 0.57
N LEU A 233 19.54 18.13 1.30
CA LEU A 233 19.06 16.76 1.31
C LEU A 233 18.64 16.39 2.73
N VAL A 234 17.33 16.47 2.95
CA VAL A 234 16.71 15.97 4.17
C VAL A 234 16.94 14.47 4.28
N ASN A 235 17.73 14.08 5.28
CA ASN A 235 18.08 12.71 5.56
C ASN A 235 17.75 12.33 7.01
N ILE A 236 18.12 11.12 7.42
CA ILE A 236 17.79 10.61 8.75
C ILE A 236 18.44 11.44 9.87
N ALA A 237 19.60 12.04 9.63
CA ALA A 237 20.25 12.89 10.63
C ALA A 237 19.49 14.19 10.90
N ASP A 238 18.67 14.64 9.95
CA ASP A 238 17.85 15.86 10.04
C ASP A 238 16.51 15.53 10.69
N VAL A 239 15.85 14.46 10.23
CA VAL A 239 14.56 13.99 10.75
C VAL A 239 14.68 13.48 12.20
N GLY A 240 15.78 12.79 12.51
CA GLY A 240 16.03 12.15 13.80
C GLY A 240 15.38 10.77 13.91
N ALA A 241 15.55 10.14 15.07
CA ALA A 241 14.98 8.82 15.33
C ALA A 241 13.45 8.88 15.49
N GLY A 242 12.75 7.87 14.98
CA GLY A 242 11.30 7.81 15.05
C GLY A 242 10.70 6.59 14.38
N TRP A 243 9.42 6.35 14.66
CA TRP A 243 8.61 5.42 13.88
C TRP A 243 8.10 6.11 12.63
N HIS A 244 8.17 5.48 11.46
CA HIS A 244 7.66 6.05 10.21
C HIS A 244 6.75 5.02 9.54
N THR A 245 5.63 5.48 8.98
CA THR A 245 4.70 4.63 8.24
C THR A 245 5.12 4.63 6.77
N TYR A 246 5.39 3.46 6.23
CA TYR A 246 5.58 3.28 4.80
C TYR A 246 4.36 2.59 4.21
N THR A 247 3.88 3.07 3.07
CA THR A 247 2.82 2.37 2.32
C THR A 247 3.20 2.21 0.85
N ALA A 248 2.70 1.13 0.25
CA ALA A 248 2.80 0.89 -1.18
C ALA A 248 1.49 0.30 -1.71
N THR A 249 0.92 0.96 -2.72
CA THR A 249 -0.26 0.50 -3.45
C THR A 249 0.15 0.10 -4.86
N PHE A 250 -0.14 -1.14 -5.25
CA PHE A 250 0.16 -1.68 -6.56
C PHE A 250 -1.14 -1.87 -7.33
N THR A 251 -1.23 -1.21 -8.48
CA THR A 251 -2.28 -1.43 -9.47
C THR A 251 -1.68 -2.18 -10.68
N PRO A 252 -2.49 -2.59 -11.68
CA PRO A 252 -1.95 -3.16 -12.90
C PRO A 252 -0.92 -2.28 -13.62
N THR A 253 -1.07 -0.95 -13.50
CA THR A 253 -0.34 0.03 -14.30
C THR A 253 0.54 0.96 -13.48
N GLU A 254 0.43 0.97 -12.15
CA GLU A 254 1.10 1.94 -11.31
C GLU A 254 1.51 1.34 -9.96
N ILE A 255 2.57 1.91 -9.38
CA ILE A 255 2.92 1.72 -7.97
C ILE A 255 2.99 3.09 -7.34
N THR A 256 2.20 3.32 -6.30
CA THR A 256 2.29 4.51 -5.46
C THR A 256 2.94 4.13 -4.15
N VAL A 257 4.02 4.81 -3.78
CA VAL A 257 4.72 4.60 -2.51
C VAL A 257 4.66 5.89 -1.71
N THR A 258 4.32 5.79 -0.43
CA THR A 258 4.31 6.94 0.48
C THR A 258 5.13 6.68 1.73
N ILE A 259 5.57 7.77 2.34
CA ILE A 259 6.13 7.78 3.68
C ILE A 259 5.47 8.89 4.51
N ASP A 260 5.04 8.53 5.70
CA ASP A 260 4.51 9.40 6.75
C ASP A 260 5.45 9.30 7.95
N LEU A 261 6.22 10.36 8.17
CA LEU A 261 7.22 10.44 9.20
C LEU A 261 6.53 10.54 10.56
N PHE A 262 7.07 9.89 11.58
CA PHE A 262 6.49 9.87 12.95
C PHE A 262 5.12 9.18 13.07
N ARG A 263 4.52 8.71 11.97
CA ARG A 263 3.20 8.09 11.89
C ARG A 263 2.09 9.03 12.38
N ASP A 264 2.24 10.33 12.14
CA ASP A 264 1.33 11.33 12.69
C ASP A 264 0.22 11.72 11.70
N GLY A 265 0.28 11.22 10.46
CA GLY A 265 -0.69 11.56 9.41
C GLY A 265 -0.59 13.03 9.00
N LEU A 266 0.56 13.65 9.25
CA LEU A 266 0.86 15.01 8.87
C LEU A 266 2.00 15.02 7.85
N ARG A 267 1.90 15.91 6.86
CA ARG A 267 3.07 16.41 6.13
C ARG A 267 3.82 17.36 7.06
N ASN A 268 4.91 16.91 7.65
CA ASN A 268 5.70 17.72 8.56
C ASN A 268 6.41 18.83 7.78
N THR A 269 6.35 20.05 8.32
CA THR A 269 7.12 21.21 7.83
C THR A 269 8.16 21.68 8.83
N SER A 270 8.29 20.98 9.95
CA SER A 270 9.30 21.19 10.97
C SER A 270 9.53 19.90 11.75
N ILE A 271 10.79 19.61 12.06
CA ILE A 271 11.17 18.50 12.94
C ILE A 271 11.01 18.85 14.44
N THR A 272 10.89 20.13 14.77
CA THR A 272 10.76 20.57 16.16
C THR A 272 9.29 20.46 16.56
N PRO A 273 8.94 19.67 17.58
CA PRO A 273 7.60 19.70 18.13
C PRO A 273 7.25 21.13 18.54
N ASP A 274 6.04 21.58 18.21
CA ASP A 274 5.53 22.85 18.71
C ASP A 274 5.58 22.83 20.23
N GLU A 275 6.23 23.83 20.84
CA GLU A 275 6.51 23.84 22.28
C GLU A 275 5.23 23.85 23.14
N ILE A 276 4.09 24.24 22.56
CA ILE A 276 2.81 24.36 23.26
C ILE A 276 2.00 23.06 23.17
N THR A 277 1.98 22.42 22.01
CA THR A 277 1.16 21.23 21.74
C THR A 277 1.94 19.93 21.85
N GLY A 278 3.28 19.98 21.74
CA GLY A 278 4.12 18.80 21.60
C GLY A 278 3.90 18.06 20.27
N ILE A 279 3.10 18.61 19.36
CA ILE A 279 2.80 18.06 18.04
C ILE A 279 3.70 18.76 17.03
N ARG A 280 4.21 18.03 16.04
CA ARG A 280 5.00 18.65 14.96
C ARG A 280 4.08 19.49 14.07
N PRO A 281 4.44 20.74 13.74
CA PRO A 281 3.69 21.52 12.77
C PRO A 281 3.61 20.78 11.43
N GLY A 282 2.41 20.70 10.89
CA GLY A 282 2.17 20.06 9.61
C GLY A 282 0.74 20.28 9.14
N THR A 283 0.50 19.97 7.88
CA THR A 283 -0.85 19.80 7.33
C THR A 283 -1.17 18.32 7.32
N ALA A 284 -2.44 17.91 7.31
CA ALA A 284 -2.76 16.50 7.13
C ALA A 284 -2.10 15.94 5.83
N GLY A 285 -1.78 14.65 5.81
CA GLY A 285 -1.19 13.98 4.65
C GLY A 285 0.05 13.16 4.99
N VAL A 286 0.90 12.96 3.99
CA VAL A 286 2.16 12.21 4.08
C VAL A 286 3.32 13.12 3.67
N ASP A 287 4.52 12.87 4.16
CA ASP A 287 5.70 13.70 3.88
C ASP A 287 6.20 13.56 2.45
N ALA A 288 6.09 12.36 1.87
CA ALA A 288 6.37 12.15 0.46
C ALA A 288 5.46 11.07 -0.14
N SER A 289 5.12 11.27 -1.42
CA SER A 289 4.34 10.35 -2.23
C SER A 289 4.91 10.33 -3.64
N LEU A 290 5.20 9.13 -4.14
CA LEU A 290 5.79 8.92 -5.47
C LEU A 290 4.98 7.86 -6.21
N THR A 291 4.58 8.17 -7.44
CA THR A 291 3.84 7.25 -8.32
C THR A 291 4.66 6.92 -9.55
N PHE A 292 4.80 5.62 -9.82
CA PHE A 292 5.56 5.08 -10.93
C PHE A 292 4.64 4.35 -11.90
N PRO A 293 4.64 4.70 -13.20
CA PRO A 293 4.01 3.86 -14.20
C PRO A 293 4.80 2.56 -14.33
N VAL A 294 4.13 1.44 -14.13
CA VAL A 294 4.72 0.11 -14.23
C VAL A 294 3.82 -0.82 -15.03
N ALA A 295 4.32 -1.99 -15.41
CA ALA A 295 3.48 -3.11 -15.81
C ALA A 295 3.72 -4.23 -14.80
N THR A 296 2.79 -4.41 -13.85
CA THR A 296 2.87 -5.55 -12.94
C THR A 296 2.75 -6.84 -13.76
N GLN A 297 3.77 -7.69 -13.69
CA GLN A 297 3.75 -8.94 -14.43
C GLN A 297 2.66 -9.86 -13.85
N VAL A 298 2.17 -10.80 -14.67
CA VAL A 298 1.11 -11.77 -14.32
C VAL A 298 1.41 -12.55 -13.03
N GLU A 299 2.69 -12.70 -12.71
CA GLU A 299 3.16 -13.48 -11.56
C GLU A 299 2.91 -12.84 -10.19
N GLY A 300 2.65 -11.53 -10.11
CA GLY A 300 2.27 -10.89 -8.85
C GLY A 300 3.35 -10.96 -7.77
N PHE A 301 2.95 -11.32 -6.55
CA PHE A 301 3.77 -11.47 -5.36
C PHE A 301 3.32 -12.70 -4.56
N ASN A 302 4.28 -13.45 -4.02
CA ASN A 302 4.02 -14.61 -3.19
C ASN A 302 4.91 -14.68 -1.95
N ASN A 303 5.67 -13.62 -1.68
CA ASN A 303 6.60 -13.57 -0.57
C ASN A 303 6.59 -12.18 0.06
N LEU A 304 6.32 -12.11 1.36
CA LEU A 304 6.43 -10.92 2.19
C LEU A 304 7.60 -11.11 3.15
N ARG A 305 8.44 -10.09 3.31
CA ARG A 305 9.57 -10.16 4.23
C ARG A 305 9.90 -8.84 4.89
N ILE A 306 10.56 -8.96 6.03
CA ILE A 306 11.19 -7.87 6.78
C ILE A 306 12.66 -8.21 7.00
N GLY A 307 13.55 -7.23 6.91
CA GLY A 307 14.97 -7.42 7.20
C GLY A 307 15.90 -6.67 6.27
N GLY A 308 17.08 -7.23 6.03
CA GLY A 308 18.04 -6.65 5.09
C GLY A 308 17.48 -6.55 3.66
N PRO A 309 17.93 -5.56 2.86
CA PRO A 309 17.60 -5.50 1.44
C PRO A 309 18.10 -6.74 0.70
N SER A 310 17.33 -7.22 -0.28
CA SER A 310 17.74 -8.30 -1.20
C SER A 310 19.11 -8.01 -1.81
N GLY A 311 19.99 -9.01 -1.80
CA GLY A 311 21.23 -8.92 -2.54
C GLY A 311 22.21 -7.87 -2.00
N LEU A 312 22.04 -7.46 -0.74
CA LEU A 312 22.93 -6.49 -0.11
C LEU A 312 23.09 -6.86 1.36
N SER A 313 24.33 -6.84 1.85
CA SER A 313 24.59 -6.95 3.28
C SER A 313 24.10 -5.69 3.99
N SER A 314 23.34 -5.87 5.06
CA SER A 314 23.05 -4.84 6.07
C SER A 314 23.92 -5.13 7.29
N ALA A 315 24.93 -4.30 7.54
CA ALA A 315 25.93 -4.55 8.58
C ALA A 315 26.00 -3.46 9.67
N GLY A 316 24.96 -2.62 9.80
CA GLY A 316 24.91 -1.65 10.87
C GLY A 316 24.19 -2.18 12.10
N GLY A 317 24.83 -2.00 13.25
CA GLY A 317 24.19 -2.14 14.57
C GLY A 317 23.32 -0.93 14.93
N GLY A 318 22.54 -0.41 13.96
CA GLY A 318 21.52 0.60 14.25
C GLY A 318 20.32 -0.05 14.92
N PHE A 319 19.56 0.73 15.70
CA PHE A 319 18.33 0.26 16.34
C PHE A 319 17.19 0.43 15.34
N MET A 320 16.76 -0.68 14.74
CA MET A 320 15.72 -0.69 13.71
C MET A 320 14.62 -1.65 14.13
N GLY A 321 13.37 -1.19 14.09
CA GLY A 321 12.22 -1.96 14.54
C GLY A 321 11.16 -2.05 13.44
N PHE A 322 10.44 -3.16 13.38
CA PHE A 322 9.25 -3.31 12.55
C PHE A 322 8.02 -3.47 13.43
N ASP A 323 6.92 -2.83 13.03
CA ASP A 323 5.60 -2.92 13.68
C ASP A 323 4.48 -2.74 12.63
N ASN A 324 3.24 -3.09 12.99
CA ASN A 324 2.00 -2.87 12.24
C ASN A 324 2.09 -3.21 10.73
N ILE A 325 2.54 -4.43 10.43
CA ILE A 325 2.60 -4.93 9.05
C ILE A 325 1.19 -5.28 8.58
N LEU A 326 0.78 -4.70 7.45
CA LEU A 326 -0.48 -5.01 6.79
C LEU A 326 -0.23 -5.30 5.30
N LEU A 327 -0.68 -6.46 4.85
CA LEU A 327 -0.74 -6.84 3.44
C LEU A 327 -2.18 -7.25 3.12
N GLN A 328 -2.76 -6.66 2.09
CA GLN A 328 -4.13 -6.94 1.70
C GLN A 328 -4.39 -6.72 0.21
N LEU A 329 -5.48 -7.30 -0.28
CA LEU A 329 -6.15 -6.84 -1.48
C LEU A 329 -7.23 -5.84 -1.05
N GLN A 330 -7.24 -4.68 -1.70
CA GLN A 330 -8.31 -3.70 -1.56
C GLN A 330 -8.91 -3.45 -2.93
N ALA A 331 -10.17 -3.01 -2.99
CA ALA A 331 -10.77 -2.60 -4.25
C ALA A 331 -9.81 -1.61 -4.94
N ALA A 332 -9.48 -1.87 -6.20
CA ALA A 332 -8.73 -0.89 -6.96
C ALA A 332 -9.62 0.34 -7.05
N SER A 333 -9.12 1.49 -6.59
CA SER A 333 -9.75 2.75 -6.90
C SER A 333 -9.86 2.80 -8.42
N THR A 334 -11.07 2.68 -8.96
CA THR A 334 -11.27 2.68 -10.40
C THR A 334 -10.69 4.00 -10.92
N PRO A 335 -9.95 4.03 -12.04
CA PRO A 335 -9.59 5.29 -12.70
C PRO A 335 -10.89 5.99 -13.13
N GLY A 336 -11.48 6.76 -12.22
CA GLY A 336 -12.91 7.08 -12.17
C GLY A 336 -13.40 7.49 -10.78
N ASP A 337 -12.76 7.02 -9.70
CA ASP A 337 -13.06 7.39 -8.30
C ASP A 337 -12.49 8.77 -7.94
N SER A 338 -12.15 9.58 -8.94
CA SER A 338 -11.78 10.97 -8.73
C SER A 338 -12.97 11.66 -8.08
N GLY A 339 -12.92 11.91 -6.78
CA GLY A 339 -14.07 12.38 -6.03
C GLY A 339 -14.40 11.58 -4.79
N ASP A 340 -13.94 10.33 -4.68
CA ASP A 340 -13.96 9.56 -3.44
C ASP A 340 -12.80 10.09 -2.56
N PHE A 341 -13.13 11.03 -1.68
CA PHE A 341 -12.17 11.75 -0.85
C PHE A 341 -12.03 11.17 0.55
N ASP A 342 -13.00 10.40 1.03
CA ASP A 342 -12.86 9.66 2.28
C ASP A 342 -12.39 8.21 2.09
N ASN A 343 -12.29 7.75 0.83
CA ASN A 343 -11.82 6.45 0.39
C ASN A 343 -12.71 5.29 0.89
N ASP A 344 -14.02 5.51 1.00
CA ASP A 344 -14.96 4.48 1.42
C ASP A 344 -15.49 3.62 0.25
N GLY A 345 -15.12 3.97 -0.98
CA GLY A 345 -15.43 3.22 -2.19
C GLY A 345 -16.71 3.68 -2.89
N ASP A 346 -17.32 4.80 -2.48
CA ASP A 346 -18.30 5.50 -3.29
C ASP A 346 -17.96 7.00 -3.45
N VAL A 347 -18.83 7.73 -4.18
CA VAL A 347 -18.65 9.18 -4.38
C VAL A 347 -19.96 9.85 -3.99
N ASP A 348 -20.05 10.27 -2.74
CA ASP A 348 -21.28 10.71 -2.10
C ASP A 348 -21.16 12.05 -1.33
N ALA A 349 -22.05 12.30 -0.37
CA ALA A 349 -22.05 13.56 0.37
C ALA A 349 -20.97 13.63 1.45
N ASP A 350 -20.49 12.48 1.94
CA ASP A 350 -19.44 12.38 2.95
C ASP A 350 -18.09 12.75 2.30
N ASP A 351 -17.88 12.38 1.05
CA ASP A 351 -16.76 12.88 0.23
C ASP A 351 -16.77 14.38 0.06
N LEU A 352 -17.94 15.00 -0.08
CA LEU A 352 -18.01 16.45 -0.17
C LEU A 352 -17.57 17.11 1.14
N GLU A 353 -17.83 16.47 2.28
CA GLU A 353 -17.34 16.93 3.57
C GLU A 353 -15.83 16.74 3.69
N ALA A 354 -15.30 15.58 3.30
CA ALA A 354 -13.87 15.32 3.18
C ALA A 354 -13.18 16.34 2.26
N TRP A 355 -13.79 16.65 1.11
CA TRP A 355 -13.31 17.67 0.17
C TRP A 355 -13.23 19.05 0.82
N LYS A 356 -14.29 19.49 1.52
CA LYS A 356 -14.30 20.81 2.18
C LYS A 356 -13.20 20.93 3.22
N ASN A 357 -12.98 19.86 3.99
CA ASN A 357 -11.93 19.79 4.99
C ASN A 357 -10.56 19.86 4.33
N GLY A 358 -10.32 19.05 3.30
CA GLY A 358 -9.07 19.06 2.53
C GLY A 358 -8.83 20.38 1.78
N PHE A 359 -9.87 21.02 1.26
CA PHE A 359 -9.78 22.33 0.61
C PHE A 359 -9.41 23.44 1.59
N THR A 360 -10.01 23.44 2.78
CA THR A 360 -9.67 24.40 3.84
C THR A 360 -8.23 24.21 4.33
N ALA A 361 -7.76 22.97 4.35
CA ALA A 361 -6.37 22.61 4.68
C ALA A 361 -5.38 22.85 3.52
N GLY A 362 -5.85 23.22 2.31
CA GLY A 362 -5.03 23.42 1.13
C GLY A 362 -4.50 22.14 0.47
N GLN A 363 -5.03 20.97 0.86
CA GLN A 363 -4.68 19.65 0.33
C GLN A 363 -5.45 19.32 -0.96
N LEU A 364 -6.69 19.81 -1.04
CA LEU A 364 -7.56 19.67 -2.20
C LEU A 364 -7.80 21.04 -2.81
N GLN A 365 -8.02 21.07 -4.11
CA GLN A 365 -8.24 22.26 -4.91
C GLN A 365 -9.59 22.19 -5.62
N GLY A 366 -9.94 23.28 -6.31
CA GLY A 366 -11.20 23.34 -7.07
C GLY A 366 -11.26 22.30 -8.21
N GLY A 367 -10.12 21.79 -8.68
CA GLY A 367 -10.06 20.70 -9.64
C GLY A 367 -10.68 19.41 -9.09
N ASP A 368 -10.33 19.04 -7.87
CA ASP A 368 -10.83 17.84 -7.22
C ASP A 368 -12.35 17.95 -6.99
N PHE A 369 -12.86 19.13 -6.64
CA PHE A 369 -14.31 19.33 -6.54
C PHE A 369 -15.05 18.99 -7.84
N LEU A 370 -14.46 19.32 -9.00
CA LEU A 370 -15.05 19.00 -10.30
C LEU A 370 -15.00 17.49 -10.57
N ASP A 371 -14.03 16.79 -10.01
CA ASP A 371 -13.97 15.33 -10.07
C ASP A 371 -15.09 14.72 -9.23
N TRP A 372 -15.24 15.15 -7.96
CA TRP A 372 -16.40 14.78 -7.15
C TRP A 372 -17.72 15.11 -7.84
N GLN A 373 -17.91 16.31 -8.38
CA GLN A 373 -19.16 16.63 -9.08
C GLN A 373 -19.43 15.75 -10.31
N ARG A 374 -18.38 15.27 -10.98
CA ARG A 374 -18.51 14.39 -12.14
C ARG A 374 -18.83 12.95 -11.76
N ASN A 375 -18.32 12.50 -10.63
CA ASN A 375 -18.45 11.12 -10.18
C ASN A 375 -19.50 10.94 -9.08
N TYR A 376 -19.99 12.03 -8.48
CA TYR A 376 -21.08 12.04 -7.51
C TYR A 376 -22.32 11.43 -8.17
N ALA A 377 -22.55 10.18 -7.81
CA ALA A 377 -23.67 9.38 -8.26
C ALA A 377 -24.62 9.24 -7.08
N PRO A 378 -25.38 10.30 -6.73
CA PRO A 378 -26.17 10.37 -5.49
C PRO A 378 -26.93 9.07 -5.33
N ALA A 379 -26.46 8.23 -4.39
CA ALA A 379 -26.70 6.78 -4.32
C ALA A 379 -27.99 6.45 -5.00
N ALA A 380 -27.90 6.09 -6.30
CA ALA A 380 -28.96 6.29 -7.29
C ALA A 380 -30.27 6.13 -6.56
N ALA A 381 -30.90 7.26 -6.23
CA ALA A 381 -32.27 7.20 -5.80
C ALA A 381 -32.90 6.61 -7.05
N ALA A 382 -33.09 5.30 -7.04
CA ALA A 382 -34.38 4.74 -7.26
C ALA A 382 -35.31 5.57 -6.33
N ALA A 383 -35.60 6.81 -6.74
CA ALA A 383 -36.92 7.11 -7.20
C ALA A 383 -37.42 5.78 -7.76
N SER A 384 -38.06 5.01 -6.88
CA SER A 384 -39.25 4.30 -7.28
C SER A 384 -39.92 5.36 -8.14
N VAL A 385 -39.83 5.19 -9.45
CA VAL A 385 -40.75 5.84 -10.35
C VAL A 385 -42.04 5.18 -9.91
N ALA A 386 -42.61 5.70 -8.82
CA ALA A 386 -43.93 5.35 -8.35
C ALA A 386 -44.73 5.67 -9.60
N ALA A 387 -45.09 4.60 -10.31
CA ALA A 387 -45.51 4.67 -11.70
C ALA A 387 -46.40 5.89 -11.80
N VAL A 388 -45.92 6.93 -12.49
CA VAL A 388 -46.61 8.21 -12.54
C VAL A 388 -48.03 7.85 -12.94
N PRO A 389 -49.05 8.02 -12.07
CA PRO A 389 -50.38 7.53 -12.37
C PRO A 389 -50.73 8.10 -13.73
N GLU A 390 -50.99 7.22 -14.71
CA GLU A 390 -51.26 7.67 -16.06
C GLU A 390 -52.29 8.80 -15.98
N PRO A 391 -52.03 9.96 -16.62
CA PRO A 391 -52.92 11.09 -16.47
C PRO A 391 -54.33 10.61 -16.81
N ALA A 392 -55.29 10.93 -15.94
CA ALA A 392 -56.69 10.52 -16.05
C ALA A 392 -57.36 10.94 -17.39
N SER A 393 -56.62 11.60 -18.28
CA SER A 393 -56.97 11.93 -19.65
C SER A 393 -57.30 10.71 -20.51
N LEU A 394 -56.62 9.56 -20.36
CA LEU A 394 -57.01 8.34 -21.12
C LEU A 394 -58.37 7.80 -20.66
N SER A 395 -58.59 7.76 -19.34
CA SER A 395 -59.86 7.38 -18.73
C SER A 395 -60.99 8.34 -19.12
N ALA A 396 -60.71 9.64 -19.11
CA ALA A 396 -61.67 10.68 -19.50
C ALA A 396 -61.98 10.63 -21.01
N ALA A 397 -60.97 10.40 -21.86
CA ALA A 397 -61.17 10.24 -23.31
C ALA A 397 -62.00 9.00 -23.64
N ALA A 398 -61.76 7.88 -22.95
CA ALA A 398 -62.54 6.66 -23.10
C ALA A 398 -64.01 6.86 -22.68
N LEU A 399 -64.26 7.54 -21.55
CA LEU A 399 -65.62 7.88 -21.11
C LEU A 399 -66.32 8.84 -22.07
N ALA A 400 -65.61 9.83 -22.62
CA ALA A 400 -66.14 10.74 -23.62
C ALA A 400 -66.53 10.01 -24.92
N LEU A 401 -65.70 9.07 -25.38
CA LEU A 401 -66.00 8.21 -26.54
C LEU A 401 -67.23 7.34 -26.30
N LEU A 402 -67.34 6.70 -25.13
CA LEU A 402 -68.50 5.89 -24.78
C LEU A 402 -69.80 6.72 -24.69
N ALA A 403 -69.72 7.93 -24.14
CA ALA A 403 -70.84 8.86 -24.10
C ALA A 403 -71.27 9.30 -25.52
N ALA A 404 -70.30 9.62 -26.39
CA ALA A 404 -70.57 10.00 -27.78
C ALA A 404 -71.23 8.85 -28.58
N LEU A 405 -70.75 7.62 -28.41
CA LEU A 405 -71.35 6.42 -29.02
C LEU A 405 -72.78 6.16 -28.52
N GLY A 406 -73.05 6.39 -27.23
CA GLY A 406 -74.39 6.28 -26.66
C GLY A 406 -75.39 7.30 -27.23
N VAL A 407 -74.95 8.55 -27.45
CA VAL A 407 -75.78 9.60 -28.04
C VAL A 407 -76.06 9.34 -29.53
N ALA A 408 -75.05 8.89 -30.29
CA ALA A 408 -75.22 8.57 -31.71
C ALA A 408 -76.23 7.45 -31.94
N ARG A 409 -76.28 6.45 -31.05
CA ARG A 409 -77.20 5.32 -31.14
C ARG A 409 -78.67 5.69 -30.89
N ARG A 410 -78.94 6.77 -30.14
CA ARG A 410 -80.31 7.27 -29.91
C ARG A 410 -80.89 8.10 -31.05
N ARG A 411 -80.08 8.53 -32.02
CA ARG A 411 -80.54 9.30 -33.18
C ARG A 411 -80.93 8.45 -34.40
N THR A 412 -80.68 7.15 -34.33
CA THR A 412 -80.92 6.19 -35.43
C THR A 412 -82.06 5.21 -35.15
N ALA A 413 -82.71 5.33 -34.00
CA ALA A 413 -84.00 4.71 -33.66
C ALA A 413 -85.02 5.84 -33.51
#